data_AF-A0A2S0WNL6-F1
#
_entry.id   AF-A0A2S0WNL6-F1
#
_cell.length_a   1.000
_cell.length_b   1.000
_cell.length_c   1.000
_cell.angle_alpha   90.00
_cell.angle_beta   90.00
_cell.angle_gamma   90.00
#
_symmetry.space_group_name_H-M   'P 1'
#
loop_
_entity.id
_entity.type
_entity.pdbx_description
1 polymer ?
#
loop_
_entity_poly.entity_id
_entity_poly.type
_entity_poly.pdbx_seq_one_letter_code
_entity_poly.pdbx_strand_id
1 'polypeptide(L)'
;MEIENVLWMLVALAAVVVLLTRLRLRANDAQAGRAQISDSLVDAHTVVGVGMLASGAYYLASPSEPVGLLAVVLWSVEALIGLLILARWLPGGGRHAADAKDDSWARGPFLSILGHVGMVLGVAFFSYCVLAGQVA
;
A
#
# COMPACT_ATOMS: atom_id res chain seq x y z
N MET A 1 -20.99 12.69 6.89
CA MET A 1 -19.72 12.04 7.30
C MET A 1 -18.68 13.13 7.21
N GLU A 2 -18.13 13.55 8.34
CA GLU A 2 -17.10 14.58 8.37
C GLU A 2 -15.86 14.11 7.59
N ILE A 3 -15.18 15.02 6.88
CA ILE A 3 -13.96 14.73 6.11
C ILE A 3 -12.91 14.04 7.00
N GLU A 4 -12.81 14.45 8.26
CA GLU A 4 -11.88 13.87 9.23
C GLU A 4 -12.07 12.36 9.41
N ASN A 5 -13.33 11.89 9.49
CA ASN A 5 -13.64 10.46 9.61
C ASN A 5 -13.19 9.67 8.37
N VAL A 6 -13.29 10.29 7.18
CA VAL A 6 -12.80 9.68 5.93
C VAL A 6 -11.28 9.56 5.98
N LEU A 7 -10.57 10.59 6.43
CA LEU A 7 -9.11 10.59 6.51
C LEU A 7 -8.60 9.54 7.51
N TRP A 8 -9.21 9.44 8.70
CA TRP A 8 -8.91 8.38 9.65
C TRP A 8 -9.18 6.98 9.09
N MET A 9 -10.29 6.83 8.35
CA MET A 9 -10.60 5.56 7.68
C MET A 9 -9.57 5.22 6.60
N LEU A 10 -9.06 6.19 5.84
CA LEU A 10 -8.00 5.96 4.86
C LEU A 10 -6.70 5.50 5.53
N VAL A 11 -6.29 6.12 6.65
CA VAL A 11 -5.11 5.68 7.41
C VAL A 11 -5.30 4.26 7.93
N ALA A 12 -6.47 3.93 8.46
CA ALA A 12 -6.78 2.58 8.92
C ALA A 12 -6.76 1.55 7.77
N LEU A 13 -7.33 1.88 6.62
CA LEU A 13 -7.31 1.01 5.43
C LEU A 13 -5.88 0.82 4.92
N ALA A 14 -5.07 1.87 4.90
CA ALA A 14 -3.66 1.79 4.54
C ALA A 14 -2.90 0.84 5.48
N ALA A 15 -3.18 0.89 6.78
CA ALA A 15 -2.58 -0.03 7.75
C ALA A 15 -2.91 -1.49 7.44
N VAL A 16 -4.16 -1.76 7.07
CA VAL A 16 -4.59 -3.09 6.63
C VAL A 16 -3.83 -3.53 5.39
N VAL A 17 -3.67 -2.66 4.39
CA VAL A 17 -2.94 -3.00 3.16
C VAL A 17 -1.47 -3.33 3.45
N VAL A 18 -0.77 -2.51 4.24
CA VAL A 18 0.63 -2.75 4.64
C VAL A 18 0.78 -4.10 5.35
N LEU A 19 -0.09 -4.36 6.33
CA LEU A 19 -0.07 -5.60 7.10
C LEU A 19 -0.34 -6.81 6.21
N LEU A 20 -1.40 -6.76 5.40
CA LEU A 20 -1.79 -7.86 4.54
C LEU A 20 -0.74 -8.14 3.47
N THR A 21 -0.09 -7.12 2.90
CA THR A 21 1.02 -7.31 1.96
C THR A 21 2.14 -8.12 2.60
N ARG A 22 2.56 -7.77 3.83
CA ARG A 22 3.64 -8.49 4.52
C ARG A 22 3.25 -9.93 4.89
N LEU A 23 2.07 -10.11 5.48
CA LEU A 23 1.57 -11.44 5.85
C LEU A 23 1.45 -12.35 4.62
N ARG A 24 0.93 -11.78 3.53
CA ARG A 24 0.73 -12.51 2.29
C ARG A 24 2.03 -12.90 1.64
N LEU A 25 3.04 -12.03 1.61
CA LEU A 25 4.32 -12.35 1.01
C LEU A 25 5.03 -13.45 1.79
N ARG A 26 5.10 -13.34 3.12
CA ARG A 26 5.65 -14.40 3.99
C ARG A 26 4.96 -15.75 3.83
N ALA A 27 3.63 -15.77 3.66
CA ALA A 27 2.89 -17.01 3.45
C ALA A 27 3.12 -17.64 2.07
N ASN A 28 3.54 -16.85 1.08
CA ASN A 28 3.73 -17.31 -0.30
C ASN A 28 5.20 -17.63 -0.65
N ASP A 29 6.17 -17.35 0.23
CA ASP A 29 7.59 -17.73 0.03
C ASP A 29 7.78 -19.24 -0.19
N ALA A 30 6.85 -20.07 0.28
CA ALA A 30 6.86 -21.52 0.11
C ALA A 30 6.19 -22.03 -1.21
N GLN A 31 5.64 -21.17 -2.06
CA GLN A 31 4.93 -21.58 -3.29
C GLN A 31 5.83 -21.54 -4.54
N ALA A 32 6.10 -22.71 -5.13
CA ALA A 32 6.79 -22.84 -6.40
C ALA A 32 5.99 -22.21 -7.56
N GLY A 33 6.67 -21.48 -8.45
CA GLY A 33 6.09 -20.98 -9.71
C GLY A 33 5.73 -19.49 -9.77
N ARG A 34 6.00 -18.69 -8.73
CA ARG A 34 5.81 -17.23 -8.76
C ARG A 34 7.13 -16.48 -8.81
N ALA A 35 7.16 -15.33 -9.47
CA ALA A 35 8.30 -14.41 -9.43
C ALA A 35 8.54 -13.99 -7.98
N GLN A 36 9.66 -14.44 -7.42
CA GLN A 36 10.09 -14.09 -6.07
C GLN A 36 10.36 -12.59 -6.02
N ILE A 37 9.81 -11.92 -5.01
CA ILE A 37 10.09 -10.51 -4.72
C ILE A 37 11.29 -10.47 -3.77
N SER A 38 12.20 -9.51 -3.94
CA SER A 38 13.32 -9.38 -3.01
C SER A 38 12.84 -9.00 -1.61
N ASP A 39 13.40 -9.64 -0.58
CA ASP A 39 13.10 -9.33 0.83
C ASP A 39 13.30 -7.84 1.14
N SER A 40 14.30 -7.22 0.51
CA SER A 40 14.57 -5.78 0.63
C SER A 40 13.39 -4.90 0.20
N LEU A 41 12.63 -5.30 -0.83
CA LEU A 41 11.47 -4.55 -1.30
C LEU A 41 10.29 -4.72 -0.33
N VAL A 42 10.13 -5.92 0.24
CA VAL A 42 9.10 -6.21 1.25
C VAL A 42 9.37 -5.46 2.55
N ASP A 43 10.64 -5.41 2.98
CA ASP A 43 11.05 -4.66 4.15
C ASP A 43 10.93 -3.16 3.90
N ALA A 44 11.29 -2.66 2.72
CA ALA A 44 11.06 -1.26 2.34
C ALA A 44 9.57 -0.90 2.42
N HIS A 45 8.67 -1.70 1.84
CA HIS A 45 7.22 -1.51 1.94
C HIS A 45 6.75 -1.50 3.41
N THR A 46 7.33 -2.33 4.27
CA THR A 46 6.92 -2.38 5.67
C THR A 46 7.39 -1.12 6.42
N VAL A 47 8.65 -0.73 6.24
CA VAL A 47 9.25 0.40 6.95
C VAL A 47 8.64 1.73 6.50
N VAL A 48 8.51 1.93 5.18
CA VAL A 48 7.90 3.12 4.61
C VAL A 48 6.42 3.17 4.99
N GLY A 49 5.70 2.05 4.90
CA GLY A 49 4.31 1.94 5.36
C GLY A 49 4.12 2.31 6.83
N VAL A 50 4.98 1.85 7.74
CA VAL A 50 4.92 2.25 9.16
C VAL A 50 5.20 3.75 9.34
N GLY A 51 6.20 4.30 8.64
CA GLY A 51 6.49 5.73 8.68
C GLY A 51 5.33 6.59 8.17
N MET A 52 4.71 6.16 7.08
CA MET A 52 3.49 6.76 6.53
C MET A 52 2.34 6.73 7.55
N LEU A 53 2.08 5.59 8.20
CA LEU A 53 1.01 5.50 9.21
C LEU A 53 1.27 6.42 10.40
N ALA A 54 2.50 6.42 10.91
CA ALA A 54 2.87 7.24 12.06
C ALA A 54 2.74 8.73 11.76
N SER A 55 3.30 9.17 10.61
CA SER A 55 3.20 10.58 10.18
C SER A 55 1.76 11.00 9.87
N GLY A 56 0.98 10.16 9.16
CA GLY A 56 -0.41 10.43 8.84
C GLY A 56 -1.30 10.53 10.08
N ALA A 57 -1.20 9.57 11.01
CA ALA A 57 -1.95 9.59 12.25
C ALA A 57 -1.56 10.78 13.14
N TYR A 58 -0.26 11.09 13.24
CA TYR A 58 0.21 12.26 13.99
C TYR A 58 -0.31 13.56 13.37
N TYR A 59 -0.26 13.69 12.04
CA TYR A 59 -0.79 14.87 11.35
C TYR A 59 -2.29 15.06 11.59
N LEU A 60 -3.10 14.00 11.52
CA LEU A 60 -4.53 14.10 11.79
C LEU A 60 -4.85 14.43 13.26
N ALA A 61 -4.02 13.99 14.20
CA ALA A 61 -4.20 14.31 15.61
C ALA A 61 -3.68 15.70 16.00
N SER A 62 -2.67 16.21 15.29
CA SER A 62 -1.99 17.48 15.55
C SER A 62 -1.50 18.10 14.23
N PRO A 63 -2.40 18.78 13.49
CA PRO A 63 -2.09 19.30 12.16
C PRO A 63 -0.93 20.29 12.18
N SER A 64 0.04 20.05 11.31
CA SER A 64 1.12 20.98 11.00
C SER A 64 1.58 20.77 9.57
N GLU A 65 1.86 21.87 8.88
CA GLU A 65 2.30 21.85 7.48
C GLU A 65 3.48 20.90 7.19
N PRO A 66 4.60 20.92 7.94
CA PRO A 66 5.73 20.03 7.64
C PRO A 66 5.38 18.54 7.80
N VAL A 67 4.53 18.20 8.77
CA VAL A 67 4.12 16.81 8.99
C VAL A 67 3.14 16.37 7.91
N GLY A 68 2.20 17.24 7.50
CA GLY A 68 1.28 16.94 6.40
C GLY A 68 2.02 16.64 5.10
N LEU A 69 3.03 17.46 4.76
CA LEU A 69 3.88 17.22 3.60
C LEU A 69 4.69 15.92 3.73
N LEU A 70 5.27 15.65 4.90
CA LEU A 70 5.98 14.40 5.15
C LEU A 70 5.06 13.17 4.98
N ALA A 71 3.85 13.22 5.52
CA ALA A 71 2.86 12.15 5.39
C ALA A 71 2.49 11.92 3.92
N VAL A 72 2.24 12.98 3.15
CA VAL A 72 1.96 12.90 1.71
C VAL A 72 3.10 12.24 0.94
N VAL A 73 4.35 12.65 1.21
CA VAL A 73 5.54 12.08 0.55
C VAL A 73 5.70 10.60 0.89
N LEU A 74 5.63 10.24 2.18
CA LEU A 74 5.78 8.86 2.62
C LEU A 74 4.67 7.97 2.06
N TRP A 75 3.42 8.43 2.04
CA TRP A 75 2.30 7.69 1.45
C TRP A 75 2.47 7.51 -0.06
N SER A 76 2.96 8.54 -0.75
CA SER A 76 3.21 8.45 -2.19
C SER A 76 4.29 7.41 -2.51
N VAL A 77 5.39 7.41 -1.75
CA VAL A 77 6.46 6.41 -1.88
C VAL A 77 5.93 5.01 -1.57
N GLU A 78 5.15 4.85 -0.50
CA GLU A 78 4.55 3.57 -0.14
C GLU A 78 3.65 3.02 -1.26
N ALA A 79 2.80 3.87 -1.84
CA ALA A 79 1.95 3.49 -2.96
C ALA A 79 2.80 3.03 -4.16
N LEU A 80 3.90 3.72 -4.47
CA LEU A 80 4.82 3.31 -5.54
C LEU A 80 5.48 1.96 -5.27
N ILE A 81 5.99 1.74 -4.05
CA ILE A 81 6.59 0.44 -3.67
C ILE A 81 5.56 -0.68 -3.81
N GLY A 82 4.35 -0.46 -3.33
CA GLY A 82 3.27 -1.43 -3.48
C GLY A 82 2.87 -1.70 -4.93
N LEU A 83 2.91 -0.71 -5.82
CA LEU A 83 2.75 -0.92 -7.27
C LEU A 83 3.89 -1.76 -7.86
N LEU A 84 5.14 -1.56 -7.42
CA LEU A 84 6.27 -2.41 -7.82
C LEU A 84 6.05 -3.87 -7.38
N ILE A 85 5.49 -4.08 -6.19
CA ILE A 85 5.11 -5.42 -5.73
C ILE A 85 4.01 -6.02 -6.61
N LEU A 86 3.03 -5.23 -7.05
CA LEU A 86 1.98 -5.68 -7.97
C LEU A 86 2.52 -6.10 -9.33
N ALA A 87 3.59 -5.46 -9.80
CA ALA A 87 4.17 -5.73 -11.10
C ALA A 87 4.56 -7.21 -11.30
N ARG A 88 4.75 -7.98 -10.23
CA ARG A 88 4.97 -9.44 -10.29
C ARG A 88 3.82 -10.22 -10.93
N TRP A 89 2.62 -9.63 -10.99
CA TRP A 89 1.43 -10.24 -11.58
C TRP A 89 1.22 -9.84 -13.04
N LEU A 90 2.05 -8.94 -13.59
CA LEU A 90 2.04 -8.69 -15.03
C LEU A 90 2.46 -9.97 -15.75
N PRO A 91 1.81 -10.33 -16.88
CA PRO A 91 2.16 -11.53 -17.63
C PRO A 91 3.63 -11.46 -18.06
N GLY A 92 4.48 -12.25 -17.39
CA GLY A 92 5.86 -12.45 -17.80
C GLY A 92 5.87 -13.35 -19.03
N GLY A 93 6.22 -12.78 -20.20
CA GLY A 93 6.20 -13.48 -21.50
C GLY A 93 7.25 -14.59 -21.69
N GLY A 94 7.59 -15.35 -20.64
CA GLY A 94 8.54 -16.45 -20.70
C GLY A 94 7.86 -17.79 -20.96
N ARG A 95 8.36 -18.55 -21.94
CA ARG A 95 7.88 -19.90 -22.35
C ARG A 95 7.90 -20.98 -21.24
N HIS A 96 8.34 -20.63 -20.04
CA HIS A 96 8.48 -21.49 -18.85
C HIS A 96 7.75 -20.92 -17.62
N ALA A 97 6.94 -19.87 -17.76
CA ALA A 97 6.12 -19.38 -16.67
C ALA A 97 5.06 -20.44 -16.35
N ALA A 98 5.08 -20.96 -15.12
CA ALA A 98 4.03 -21.82 -14.64
C ALA A 98 2.75 -20.99 -14.42
N ASP A 99 1.61 -21.48 -14.88
CA ASP A 99 0.33 -20.84 -14.58
C ASP A 99 0.10 -20.77 -13.08
N ALA A 100 -0.43 -19.63 -12.62
CA ALA A 100 -0.81 -19.46 -11.23
C ALA A 100 -1.95 -20.44 -10.90
N LYS A 101 -1.59 -21.57 -10.27
CA LYS A 101 -2.47 -22.71 -9.97
C LYS A 101 -3.62 -22.44 -8.98
N ASP A 102 -3.76 -21.21 -8.51
CA ASP A 102 -4.72 -20.82 -7.46
C ASP A 102 -5.29 -19.42 -7.78
N ASP A 103 -6.46 -19.42 -8.41
CA ASP A 103 -7.24 -18.28 -8.88
C ASP A 103 -8.33 -17.82 -7.88
N SER A 104 -8.28 -18.32 -6.64
CA SER A 104 -9.17 -17.86 -5.58
C SER A 104 -8.95 -16.37 -5.24
N TRP A 105 -10.01 -15.64 -4.92
CA TRP A 105 -9.99 -14.19 -4.65
C TRP A 105 -8.92 -13.75 -3.63
N ALA A 106 -8.65 -14.57 -2.61
CA ALA A 106 -7.64 -14.29 -1.58
C ALA A 106 -6.21 -14.71 -1.98
N ARG A 107 -6.02 -15.77 -2.78
CA ARG A 107 -4.68 -16.25 -3.18
C ARG A 107 -4.20 -15.71 -4.52
N GLY A 108 -5.11 -15.26 -5.38
CA GLY A 108 -4.88 -14.62 -6.67
C GLY A 108 -4.71 -13.09 -6.58
N PRO A 109 -4.42 -12.42 -7.70
CA PRO A 109 -3.96 -11.02 -7.72
C PRO A 109 -5.01 -10.03 -7.20
N PHE A 110 -6.30 -10.36 -7.26
CA PHE A 110 -7.41 -9.43 -7.01
C PHE A 110 -7.34 -8.69 -5.67
N LEU A 111 -7.13 -9.39 -4.55
CA LEU A 111 -7.02 -8.73 -3.24
C LEU A 111 -5.82 -7.78 -3.18
N SER A 112 -4.70 -8.16 -3.81
CA SER A 112 -3.51 -7.29 -3.90
C SER A 112 -3.80 -6.06 -4.76
N ILE A 113 -4.46 -6.24 -5.91
CA ILE A 113 -4.86 -5.17 -6.81
C ILE A 113 -5.78 -4.19 -6.09
N LEU A 114 -6.82 -4.69 -5.43
CA LEU A 114 -7.78 -3.87 -4.69
C LEU A 114 -7.07 -3.01 -3.62
N GLY A 115 -6.21 -3.63 -2.81
CA GLY A 115 -5.48 -2.91 -1.76
C GLY A 115 -4.61 -1.79 -2.31
N HIS A 116 -3.90 -2.03 -3.41
CA HIS A 116 -2.93 -1.07 -3.94
C HIS A 116 -3.55 0.01 -4.82
N VAL A 117 -4.59 -0.30 -5.60
CA VAL A 117 -5.40 0.72 -6.27
C VAL A 117 -6.11 1.59 -5.24
N GLY A 118 -6.66 0.97 -4.18
CA GLY A 118 -7.21 1.69 -3.04
C GLY A 118 -6.19 2.62 -2.37
N MET A 119 -4.95 2.18 -2.19
CA MET A 119 -3.84 3.02 -1.68
C MET A 119 -3.55 4.22 -2.58
N VAL A 120 -3.51 4.03 -3.90
CA VAL A 120 -3.28 5.12 -4.87
C VAL A 120 -4.40 6.16 -4.81
N LEU A 121 -5.65 5.72 -4.78
CA LEU A 121 -6.80 6.62 -4.65
C LEU A 121 -6.81 7.31 -3.28
N GLY A 122 -6.48 6.57 -2.22
CA GLY A 122 -6.37 7.08 -0.85
C GLY A 122 -5.33 8.18 -0.73
N VAL A 123 -4.10 7.97 -1.25
CA VAL A 123 -3.06 9.00 -1.21
C VAL A 123 -3.41 10.21 -2.07
N ALA A 124 -4.04 10.02 -3.23
CA ALA A 124 -4.46 11.13 -4.07
C ALA A 124 -5.47 12.03 -3.35
N PHE A 125 -6.48 11.44 -2.70
CA PHE A 125 -7.46 12.18 -1.92
C PHE A 125 -6.86 12.81 -0.66
N PHE A 126 -6.03 12.07 0.09
CA PHE A 126 -5.35 12.58 1.28
C PHE A 126 -4.45 13.78 0.92
N SER A 127 -3.70 13.67 -0.18
CA SER A 127 -2.85 14.77 -0.69
C SER A 127 -3.68 16.00 -1.05
N TYR A 128 -4.83 15.82 -1.70
CA TYR A 128 -5.74 16.93 -1.95
C TYR A 128 -6.18 17.62 -0.65
N CYS A 129 -6.60 16.86 0.36
CA CYS A 129 -7.05 17.43 1.63
C CYS A 129 -5.93 18.20 2.35
N VAL A 130 -4.71 17.65 2.38
CA VAL A 130 -3.54 18.31 2.99
C VAL A 130 -3.21 19.61 2.26
N LEU A 131 -3.06 19.54 0.93
CA LEU A 131 -2.59 20.67 0.12
C LEU A 131 -3.64 21.77 -0.03
N ALA A 132 -4.93 21.42 0.00
CA ALA A 132 -6.04 22.38 -0.04
C ALA A 132 -6.47 22.88 1.34
N GLY A 133 -5.74 22.51 2.42
CA GLY A 133 -6.03 22.96 3.78
C GLY A 133 -7.41 22.52 4.29
N GLN A 134 -7.86 21.33 3.91
CA GLN A 134 -9.17 20.77 4.29
C GLN A 134 -9.13 19.98 5.61
N VAL A 135 -8.00 20.02 6.31
CA VAL A 135 -7.77 19.33 7.58
C VAL A 135 -7.82 20.41 8.65
N ALA A 136 -8.81 20.30 9.54
CA ALA A 136 -9.13 21.28 10.58
C ALA A 136 -8.16 21.21 11.76
#